data_AF-B7QBJ0-F1
#
_entry.id   AF-B7QBJ0-F1
#
_cell.length_a   1.000
_cell.length_b   1.000
_cell.length_c   1.000
_cell.angle_alpha   90.00
_cell.angle_beta   90.00
_cell.angle_gamma   90.00
#
_symmetry.space_group_name_H-M   'P 1'
#
loop_
_entity.id
_entity.type
_entity.pdbx_description
1 polymer ?
#
loop_
_entity_poly.entity_id
_entity_poly.type
_entity_poly.pdbx_seq_one_letter_code
_entity_poly.pdbx_strand_id
1 'polypeptide(L)'
;MGMGLQPLLAFLVLAEGCSRALCLVLPLNGDWRTGYNNVTVELSSPVLYAVDRARASARVHAIPPECPPLRQRSVCSANQIRKTQTSFGWEFAPAFPTMGIW
;
A
#
# COMPACT_ATOMS: atom_id res chain seq x y z
N MET A 1 20.22 0.61 33.47
CA MET A 1 18.84 0.61 32.95
C MET A 1 18.78 1.50 31.72
N GLY A 2 19.05 0.93 30.54
CA GLY A 2 18.88 1.64 29.27
C GLY A 2 17.43 1.52 28.84
N MET A 3 16.66 2.61 28.95
CA MET A 3 15.31 2.66 28.39
C MET A 3 15.47 2.72 26.87
N GLY A 4 15.26 1.56 26.23
CA GLY A 4 15.16 1.47 24.78
C GLY A 4 14.03 2.37 24.31
N LEU A 5 14.38 3.42 23.55
CA LEU A 5 13.44 4.20 22.76
C LEU A 5 12.75 3.21 21.83
N GLN A 6 11.54 2.79 22.17
CA GLN A 6 10.67 2.15 21.18
C GLN A 6 10.38 3.23 20.14
N PRO A 7 10.80 3.06 18.87
CA PRO A 7 10.24 3.89 17.82
C PRO A 7 8.73 3.65 17.86
N LEU A 8 7.97 4.75 17.91
CA LEU A 8 6.54 4.71 17.61
C LEU A 8 6.40 4.13 16.21
N LEU A 9 6.27 2.80 16.13
CA LEU A 9 5.90 2.11 14.91
C LEU A 9 4.44 2.43 14.70
N ALA A 10 4.18 3.57 14.06
CA ALA A 10 2.96 3.76 13.34
C ALA A 10 2.99 2.77 12.18
N PHE A 11 2.50 1.55 12.43
CA PHE A 11 2.15 0.59 11.38
C PHE A 11 0.95 1.17 10.62
N LEU A 12 1.20 2.21 9.84
CA LEU A 12 0.24 2.67 8.87
C LEU A 12 0.38 1.72 7.67
N VAL A 13 -0.26 0.55 7.75
CA VAL A 13 -0.51 -0.28 6.57
C VAL A 13 -1.58 0.45 5.77
N LEU A 14 -1.14 1.51 5.11
CA LEU A 14 -1.92 2.22 4.14
C LEU A 14 -1.01 2.40 2.94
N ALA A 15 -1.53 2.00 1.78
CA ALA A 15 -1.27 2.74 0.57
C ALA A 15 -1.83 4.19 0.73
N GLU A 16 -1.32 4.96 1.70
CA GLU A 16 -1.73 6.34 1.98
C GLU A 16 -0.50 7.17 2.41
N GLY A 17 0.59 7.04 1.67
CA GLY A 17 1.22 8.22 1.08
C GLY A 17 0.48 8.48 -0.24
N CYS A 18 0.08 9.73 -0.49
CA CYS A 18 -0.98 10.14 -1.41
C CYS A 18 -1.48 9.01 -2.35
N SER A 19 -2.63 8.38 -2.06
CA SER A 19 -3.33 7.64 -3.12
C SER A 19 -3.44 8.62 -4.29
N ARG A 20 -3.40 8.18 -5.56
CA ARG A 20 -3.48 9.10 -6.73
C ARG A 20 -4.67 10.10 -6.70
N ALA A 21 -5.59 9.95 -5.73
CA ALA A 21 -6.76 10.79 -5.44
C ALA A 21 -6.88 11.32 -3.98
N LEU A 22 -5.94 11.08 -3.05
CA LEU A 22 -6.06 11.54 -1.65
C LEU A 22 -4.69 11.81 -1.04
N CYS A 23 -4.43 13.05 -0.60
CA CYS A 23 -3.23 13.41 0.14
C CYS A 23 -3.49 13.48 1.65
N LEU A 24 -2.57 12.92 2.43
CA LEU A 24 -2.64 12.86 3.88
C LEU A 24 -1.90 14.06 4.48
N VAL A 25 -2.54 14.80 5.38
CA VAL A 25 -1.89 15.83 6.20
C VAL A 25 -1.80 15.31 7.62
N LEU A 26 -0.58 15.10 8.10
CA LEU A 26 -0.30 14.68 9.47
C LEU A 26 0.16 15.91 10.27
N PRO A 27 -0.68 16.45 11.19
CA PRO A 27 -0.22 17.45 12.12
C PRO A 27 0.68 16.77 13.15
N LEU A 28 1.90 17.27 13.30
CA LEU A 28 2.94 16.67 14.14
C LEU A 28 3.20 17.53 15.39
N ASN A 29 2.16 18.20 15.88
CA ASN A 29 2.26 19.18 16.95
C ASN A 29 2.76 18.50 18.25
N GLY A 30 4.02 18.76 18.62
CA GLY A 30 4.64 18.27 19.86
C GLY A 30 5.59 17.08 19.69
N ASP A 31 5.61 16.42 18.54
CA ASP A 31 6.48 15.25 18.28
C ASP A 31 7.86 15.61 17.71
N TRP A 32 8.00 16.83 17.18
CA TRP A 32 9.27 17.32 16.65
C TRP A 32 10.21 17.76 17.77
N ARG A 33 11.48 17.38 17.61
CA ARG A 33 12.58 17.88 18.45
C ARG A 33 13.31 18.99 17.71
N THR A 34 13.81 19.98 18.45
CA THR A 34 14.72 20.98 17.88
C THR A 34 16.00 20.30 17.40
N GLY A 35 16.33 20.44 16.11
CA GLY A 35 17.49 19.81 15.48
C GLY A 35 17.12 18.63 14.57
N TYR A 36 17.82 17.51 14.73
CA TYR A 36 17.65 16.33 13.86
C TYR A 36 16.41 15.53 14.24
N ASN A 37 15.63 15.18 13.22
CA ASN A 37 14.47 14.32 13.34
C ASN A 37 14.59 13.18 12.32
N ASN A 38 14.09 12.01 12.69
CA ASN A 38 14.06 10.85 11.81
C ASN A 38 12.61 10.54 11.45
N VAL A 39 12.30 10.47 10.16
CA VAL A 39 10.98 10.13 9.64
C VAL A 39 11.11 8.83 8.86
N THR A 40 10.43 7.79 9.33
CA THR A 40 10.45 6.47 8.70
C THR A 40 9.12 6.25 7.99
N VAL A 41 9.18 5.81 6.74
CA VAL A 41 8.01 5.37 5.96
C VAL A 41 8.20 3.91 5.61
N GLU A 42 7.34 3.05 6.15
CA GLU A 42 7.32 1.63 5.84
C GLU A 42 6.28 1.37 4.76
N LEU A 43 6.74 0.85 3.62
CA LEU A 43 5.86 0.49 2.51
C LEU A 43 5.71 -1.03 2.48
N SER A 44 4.49 -1.52 2.28
CA SER A 44 4.18 -2.94 2.14
C SER A 44 3.87 -3.31 0.69
N SER A 45 4.12 -4.58 0.33
CA SER A 45 3.88 -5.07 -1.03
C SER A 45 2.42 -4.90 -1.43
N PRO A 46 2.11 -4.14 -2.50
CA PRO A 46 0.75 -3.95 -2.96
C PRO A 46 0.13 -5.26 -3.47
N VAL A 47 0.95 -6.21 -3.94
CA VAL A 47 0.50 -7.53 -4.41
C VAL A 47 0.02 -8.37 -3.23
N LEU A 48 0.84 -8.48 -2.18
CA LEU A 48 0.48 -9.28 -1.01
C LEU A 48 -0.72 -8.66 -0.27
N TYR A 49 -0.72 -7.33 -0.12
CA TYR A 49 -1.84 -6.61 0.47
C TYR A 49 -3.15 -6.87 -0.30
N ALA A 50 -3.12 -6.81 -1.63
CA ALA A 50 -4.29 -7.06 -2.46
C ALA A 50 -4.81 -8.51 -2.32
N VAL A 51 -3.92 -9.50 -2.21
CA VAL A 51 -4.29 -10.90 -1.99
C VAL A 51 -4.95 -11.10 -0.62
N ASP A 52 -4.40 -10.50 0.44
CA ASP A 52 -4.97 -10.62 1.77
C ASP A 52 -6.34 -9.93 1.88
N ARG A 53 -6.51 -8.79 1.20
CA ARG A 53 -7.82 -8.14 1.06
C ARG A 53 -8.80 -9.00 0.26
N ALA A 54 -8.36 -9.65 -0.83
CA ALA A 54 -9.20 -10.59 -1.58
C ALA A 54 -9.71 -11.73 -0.69
N ARG A 55 -8.81 -12.35 0.08
CA ARG A 55 -9.15 -13.42 1.03
C ARG A 55 -10.13 -12.97 2.10
N ALA A 56 -10.01 -11.74 2.59
CA ALA A 56 -10.93 -11.18 3.57
C ALA A 56 -12.32 -10.94 2.97
N SER A 57 -12.39 -10.31 1.78
CA SER A 57 -13.64 -10.03 1.06
C SER A 57 -14.37 -11.32 0.67
N ALA A 58 -13.64 -12.35 0.23
CA ALA A 58 -14.19 -13.64 -0.17
C ALA A 58 -14.95 -14.38 0.95
N ARG A 59 -14.73 -14.02 2.22
CA ARG A 59 -15.51 -14.55 3.35
C ARG A 59 -16.97 -14.07 3.34
N VAL A 60 -17.26 -12.95 2.68
CA VAL A 60 -18.60 -12.38 2.55
C VAL A 60 -19.13 -12.64 1.14
N HIS A 61 -18.36 -12.24 0.12
CA HIS A 61 -18.67 -12.50 -1.28
C HIS A 61 -17.42 -12.32 -2.16
N ALA A 62 -17.34 -13.08 -3.25
CA ALA A 62 -16.26 -12.93 -4.22
C ALA A 62 -16.43 -11.64 -5.04
N ILE A 63 -15.34 -10.91 -5.26
CA ILE A 63 -15.34 -9.67 -6.06
C ILE A 63 -14.56 -9.94 -7.36
N PRO A 64 -15.26 -10.20 -8.48
CA PRO A 64 -14.61 -10.44 -9.75
C PRO A 64 -14.09 -9.14 -10.41
N PRO A 65 -13.13 -9.24 -11.36
CA PRO A 65 -12.34 -10.44 -11.66
C PRO A 65 -11.27 -10.69 -10.57
N GLU A 66 -11.07 -11.96 -10.17
CA GLU A 66 -9.97 -12.33 -9.26
C GLU A 66 -8.62 -12.21 -9.96
N CYS A 67 -8.51 -12.80 -11.16
CA CYS A 67 -7.30 -12.74 -11.96
C CYS A 67 -7.62 -12.30 -13.39
N PRO A 68 -6.74 -11.48 -14.01
CA PRO A 68 -6.81 -11.15 -15.43
C PRO A 68 -6.46 -12.37 -16.31
N PRO A 69 -6.75 -12.32 -17.63
CA PRO A 69 -6.41 -13.39 -18.56
C PRO A 69 -4.90 -13.69 -18.58
N LEU A 70 -4.55 -14.98 -18.66
CA LEU A 70 -3.14 -15.45 -18.65
C LEU A 70 -2.25 -14.80 -19.72
N ARG A 71 -2.81 -14.41 -20.88
CA ARG A 71 -2.08 -13.73 -21.96
C ARG A 71 -1.39 -12.45 -21.48
N GLN A 72 -2.00 -11.72 -20.54
CA GLN A 72 -1.53 -10.42 -20.10
C GLN A 72 -0.36 -10.51 -19.10
N ARG A 73 -0.09 -11.69 -18.52
CA ARG A 73 0.94 -11.90 -17.48
C ARG A 73 0.84 -10.89 -16.33
N SER A 74 -0.39 -10.50 -16.02
CA SER A 74 -0.75 -9.50 -15.03
C SER A 74 -0.88 -10.12 -13.63
N VAL A 75 -0.92 -9.26 -12.62
CA VAL A 75 -1.07 -9.64 -11.21
C VAL A 75 -2.56 -9.64 -10.81
N CYS A 76 -2.97 -10.61 -10.00
CA CYS A 76 -4.34 -10.79 -9.52
C CYS A 76 -4.75 -9.76 -8.45
N SER A 77 -6.06 -9.72 -8.16
CA SER A 77 -6.67 -8.97 -7.06
C SER A 77 -6.45 -7.45 -7.09
N ALA A 78 -6.14 -6.89 -8.26
CA ALA A 78 -5.90 -5.46 -8.45
C ALA A 78 -7.10 -4.57 -8.04
N ASN A 79 -8.30 -5.14 -8.00
CA ASN A 79 -9.53 -4.49 -7.55
C ASN A 79 -9.66 -4.38 -6.01
N GLN A 80 -8.82 -5.09 -5.24
CA GLN A 80 -8.85 -5.08 -3.77
C GLN A 80 -7.99 -3.98 -3.14
N ILE A 81 -7.32 -3.15 -3.95
CA ILE A 81 -6.43 -2.09 -3.49
C ILE A 81 -6.71 -0.79 -4.25
N ARG A 82 -6.68 0.34 -3.54
CA ARG A 82 -6.80 1.68 -4.12
C ARG A 82 -5.44 2.18 -4.65
N LYS A 83 -4.95 1.51 -5.69
CA LYS A 83 -3.76 1.90 -6.49
C LYS A 83 -4.16 1.95 -7.96
N THR A 84 -3.37 2.63 -8.80
CA THR A 84 -3.55 2.61 -10.26
C THR A 84 -3.74 1.18 -10.78
N GLN A 85 -4.92 0.84 -11.28
CA GLN A 85 -5.24 -0.53 -11.72
C GLN A 85 -4.28 -1.04 -12.80
N THR A 86 -3.90 -0.20 -13.77
CA THR A 86 -2.98 -0.59 -14.84
C THR A 86 -1.56 -0.91 -14.36
N SER A 87 -1.17 -0.54 -13.12
CA SER A 87 0.13 -0.94 -12.58
C SER A 87 0.21 -2.44 -12.27
N PHE A 88 -0.94 -3.12 -12.15
CA PHE A 88 -1.01 -4.58 -12.01
C PHE A 88 -0.95 -5.30 -13.37
N GLY A 89 -0.80 -4.56 -14.46
CA GLY A 89 -0.75 -5.06 -15.83
C GLY A 89 -2.03 -4.75 -16.60
N TRP A 90 -1.91 -4.67 -17.92
CA TRP A 90 -2.99 -4.44 -18.87
C TRP A 90 -2.65 -5.07 -20.21
N GLU A 91 -3.59 -5.11 -21.16
CA GLU A 91 -3.35 -5.66 -22.50
C GLU A 91 -2.18 -5.00 -23.25
N PHE A 92 -1.86 -3.76 -22.89
CA PHE A 92 -0.81 -2.95 -23.49
C PHE A 92 0.24 -2.47 -22.48
N ALA A 93 0.24 -3.02 -21.26
CA ALA A 93 1.12 -2.56 -20.20
C ALA A 93 1.62 -3.71 -19.31
N PRO A 94 2.92 -3.71 -18.96
CA PRO A 94 3.47 -4.69 -18.04
C PRO A 94 2.99 -4.46 -16.61
N ALA A 95 3.05 -5.51 -15.79
CA ALA A 95 2.74 -5.44 -14.36
C ALA A 95 3.95 -4.92 -13.56
N PHE A 96 3.89 -3.65 -13.16
CA PHE A 96 4.85 -3.01 -12.26
C PHE A 96 4.14 -2.30 -11.09
N PRO A 97 3.68 -3.05 -10.08
CA PRO A 97 3.03 -2.46 -8.91
C PRO A 97 4.10 -1.91 -7.94
N THR A 98 4.70 -0.79 -8.32
CA THR A 98 5.80 -0.15 -7.59
C THR A 98 5.39 0.38 -6.21
N MET A 99 6.37 0.51 -5.33
CA MET A 99 6.24 1.11 -4.01
C MET A 99 7.18 2.32 -3.94
N GLY A 100 6.66 3.45 -3.49
CA GLY A 100 7.44 4.67 -3.34
C GLY A 100 6.56 5.81 -2.84
N ILE A 101 7.19 6.95 -2.60
CA ILE A 101 6.53 8.23 -2.33
C ILE A 101 6.54 8.98 -3.67
N TRP A 102 5.36 9.24 -4.24
CA TRP A 102 5.18 9.73 -5.61
C TRP A 102 3.99 10.68 -5.72
#